data_AF-A0A6P1IJ54-F1
#
_entry.id   AF-A0A6P1IJ54-F1
#
_cell.length_a   1.000
_cell.length_b   1.000
_cell.length_c   1.000
_cell.angle_alpha   90.00
_cell.angle_beta   90.00
_cell.angle_gamma   90.00
#
_symmetry.space_group_name_H-M   'P 1'
#
loop_
_entity.id
_entity.type
_entity.pdbx_description
1 polymer ?
#
loop_
_entity_poly.entity_id
_entity_poly.type
_entity_poly.pdbx_seq_one_letter_code
_entity_poly.pdbx_strand_id
1 'polypeptide(L)'
;MLSVKKNIASVPAAVKPGSQADLPWSLEEHWPVLVAGLADQITEGISALQNSIDLLLSKERITRLEHRALSIPTERLKVAGISAQQINRFYGGRIRQSHEKVDMAQLVEGVLQERKNEFSVLGIELRRKLKPVEVLVDPTVGYTFVNAVLDWGLPFGSRIDVRMDLNAWPKHARLQVRVSNDGLPPSSTAMMDSLSWVLIRQIAQTAGGIEIDRETTDDGVNFTAMFTRTVQAVDGISAVELSDDHSSMFKSLSGVYVLTVSSALQIRADVRDALREIGVMSDSVVDFEQARQAVRSRMPNLIVVDAGLKGDAFELFRRELLREVFEFPFVEISPDDSSFDMSGFGELSMAKVGRGNIREALGTAVMFELAKMM
;
A
#
# COMPACT_ATOMS: atom_id res chain seq x y z
N MET A 1 -28.19 5.64 -54.93
CA MET A 1 -27.68 5.53 -53.55
C MET A 1 -28.80 5.08 -52.62
N LEU A 2 -28.57 3.95 -51.95
CA LEU A 2 -29.18 3.47 -50.70
C LEU A 2 -30.72 3.38 -50.63
N SER A 3 -31.24 2.19 -50.97
CA SER A 3 -32.54 1.71 -50.51
C SER A 3 -32.34 0.76 -49.32
N VAL A 4 -32.96 1.13 -48.20
CA VAL A 4 -32.93 0.44 -46.92
C VAL A 4 -33.79 -0.82 -46.99
N LYS A 5 -33.20 -1.99 -46.80
CA LYS A 5 -33.93 -3.23 -46.48
C LYS A 5 -33.59 -3.68 -45.05
N LYS A 6 -34.57 -3.51 -44.18
CA LYS A 6 -34.75 -4.18 -42.88
C LYS A 6 -34.55 -5.69 -43.08
N ASN A 7 -33.59 -6.31 -42.39
CA ASN A 7 -33.52 -7.76 -42.27
C ASN A 7 -34.00 -8.17 -40.88
N ILE A 8 -35.04 -8.99 -40.89
CA ILE A 8 -35.76 -9.52 -39.73
C ILE A 8 -34.96 -10.72 -39.18
N ALA A 9 -34.96 -10.83 -37.85
CA ALA A 9 -34.29 -11.83 -37.05
C ALA A 9 -34.48 -13.27 -37.55
N SER A 10 -33.38 -14.00 -37.74
CA SER A 10 -33.37 -15.46 -37.75
C SER A 10 -32.97 -15.98 -36.37
N VAL A 11 -33.94 -16.61 -35.70
CA VAL A 11 -33.77 -17.39 -34.48
C VAL A 11 -32.73 -18.49 -34.72
N PRO A 12 -31.71 -18.67 -33.87
CA PRO A 12 -30.80 -19.81 -34.01
C PRO A 12 -31.56 -21.10 -33.67
N ALA A 13 -31.54 -22.03 -34.63
CA ALA A 13 -32.12 -23.36 -34.50
C ALA A 13 -31.52 -24.11 -33.30
N ALA A 14 -32.38 -24.77 -32.53
CA ALA A 14 -32.01 -25.62 -31.41
C ALA A 14 -31.04 -26.72 -31.85
N VAL A 15 -29.83 -26.68 -31.32
CA VAL A 15 -28.80 -27.72 -31.51
C VAL A 15 -29.19 -28.94 -30.68
N LYS A 16 -29.29 -30.11 -31.33
CA LYS A 16 -29.53 -31.41 -30.69
C LYS A 16 -28.40 -31.75 -29.70
N PRO A 17 -28.71 -32.40 -28.56
CA PRO A 17 -27.69 -32.85 -27.62
C PRO A 17 -27.10 -34.16 -28.13
N GLY A 18 -26.00 -34.07 -28.87
CA GLY A 18 -25.24 -35.24 -29.32
C GLY A 18 -23.97 -34.81 -30.02
N SER A 19 -22.82 -35.28 -29.53
CA SER A 19 -21.48 -35.10 -30.08
C SER A 19 -20.76 -33.77 -29.76
N GLN A 20 -20.47 -33.53 -28.47
CA GLN A 20 -19.34 -32.67 -28.06
C GLN A 20 -18.06 -33.48 -27.77
N ALA A 21 -18.06 -34.78 -28.06
CA ALA A 21 -17.02 -35.72 -27.61
C ALA A 21 -15.74 -35.76 -28.47
N ASP A 22 -15.73 -35.12 -29.64
CA ASP A 22 -14.60 -35.16 -30.59
C ASP A 22 -13.96 -33.78 -30.85
N LEU A 23 -14.05 -32.85 -29.90
CA LEU A 23 -13.17 -31.69 -29.90
C LEU A 23 -11.77 -32.14 -29.44
N PRO A 24 -10.67 -31.79 -30.13
CA PRO A 24 -9.34 -32.16 -29.70
C PRO A 24 -9.09 -31.57 -28.31
N TRP A 25 -8.95 -32.44 -27.31
CA TRP A 25 -8.63 -32.04 -25.94
C TRP A 25 -7.35 -31.21 -25.97
N SER A 26 -7.44 -29.95 -25.53
CA SER A 26 -6.28 -29.09 -25.34
C SER A 26 -6.06 -28.81 -23.86
N LEU A 27 -4.80 -28.85 -23.43
CA LEU A 27 -4.46 -28.49 -22.05
C LEU A 27 -4.86 -27.04 -21.76
N GLU A 28 -4.70 -26.13 -22.72
CA GLU A 28 -5.03 -24.70 -22.56
C GLU A 28 -6.50 -24.45 -22.24
N GLU A 29 -7.43 -25.18 -22.87
CA GLU A 29 -8.86 -25.03 -22.57
C GLU A 29 -9.27 -25.66 -21.23
N HIS A 30 -8.58 -26.73 -20.81
CA HIS A 30 -8.97 -27.53 -19.64
C HIS A 30 -8.17 -27.21 -18.37
N TRP A 31 -7.04 -26.51 -18.48
CA TRP A 31 -6.17 -26.21 -17.32
C TRP A 31 -6.91 -25.50 -16.17
N PRO A 32 -7.84 -24.54 -16.39
CA PRO A 32 -8.50 -23.87 -15.28
C PRO A 32 -9.39 -24.81 -14.46
N VAL A 33 -10.08 -25.75 -15.14
CA VAL A 33 -10.93 -26.76 -14.50
C VAL A 33 -10.07 -27.79 -13.77
N LEU A 34 -8.97 -28.22 -14.38
CA LEU A 34 -8.02 -29.15 -13.75
C LEU A 34 -7.40 -28.56 -12.48
N VAL A 35 -6.98 -27.29 -12.51
CA VAL A 35 -6.42 -26.63 -11.33
C VAL A 35 -7.47 -26.36 -10.26
N ALA A 36 -8.73 -26.13 -10.64
CA ALA A 36 -9.84 -26.11 -9.68
C ALA A 36 -9.96 -27.44 -8.95
N GLY A 37 -10.09 -28.53 -9.72
CA GLY A 37 -10.26 -29.87 -9.16
C GLY A 37 -9.07 -30.31 -8.32
N LEU A 38 -7.85 -29.97 -8.74
CA LEU A 38 -6.64 -30.23 -7.98
C LEU A 38 -6.63 -29.46 -6.66
N ALA A 39 -6.95 -28.16 -6.67
CA ALA A 39 -6.99 -27.34 -5.46
C ALA A 39 -8.08 -27.83 -4.48
N ASP A 40 -9.24 -28.26 -5.00
CA ASP A 40 -10.33 -28.86 -4.22
C ASP A 40 -9.88 -30.16 -3.55
N GLN A 41 -9.30 -31.09 -4.32
CA GLN A 41 -8.80 -32.37 -3.81
C GLN A 41 -7.68 -32.19 -2.76
N ILE A 42 -6.76 -31.26 -2.99
CA ILE A 42 -5.70 -30.92 -2.04
C ILE A 42 -6.30 -30.41 -0.74
N THR A 43 -7.23 -29.45 -0.82
CA THR A 43 -7.85 -28.83 0.37
C THR A 43 -8.67 -29.84 1.17
N GLU A 44 -9.41 -30.72 0.50
CA GLU A 44 -10.17 -31.82 1.12
C GLU A 44 -9.24 -32.82 1.81
N GLY A 45 -8.20 -33.29 1.10
CA GLY A 45 -7.22 -34.24 1.63
C GLY A 45 -6.47 -33.69 2.84
N ILE A 46 -6.07 -32.42 2.81
CA ILE A 46 -5.40 -31.74 3.92
C ILE A 46 -6.35 -31.59 5.12
N SER A 47 -7.62 -31.26 4.88
CA SER A 47 -8.61 -31.14 5.96
C SER A 47 -8.85 -32.50 6.64
N ALA A 48 -8.92 -33.59 5.87
CA ALA A 48 -9.00 -34.95 6.41
C ALA A 48 -7.73 -35.34 7.20
N LEU A 49 -6.55 -34.93 6.72
CA LEU A 49 -5.29 -35.14 7.41
C LEU A 49 -5.22 -34.38 8.73
N GLN A 50 -5.63 -33.11 8.76
CA GLN A 50 -5.67 -32.30 9.98
C GLN A 50 -6.60 -32.94 11.02
N ASN A 51 -7.81 -33.35 10.62
CA ASN A 51 -8.73 -34.07 11.50
C ASN A 51 -8.12 -35.37 12.05
N SER A 52 -7.33 -36.08 11.24
CA SER A 52 -6.64 -37.31 11.67
C SER A 52 -5.54 -37.02 12.68
N ILE A 53 -4.77 -35.94 12.49
CA ILE A 53 -3.75 -35.47 13.44
C ILE A 53 -4.40 -35.06 14.78
N ASP A 54 -5.51 -34.33 14.73
CA ASP A 54 -6.27 -33.93 15.92
C ASP A 54 -6.86 -35.15 16.66
N LEU A 55 -7.32 -36.16 15.92
CA LEU A 55 -7.78 -37.42 16.49
C LEU A 55 -6.65 -38.21 17.17
N LEU A 56 -5.44 -38.19 16.61
CA LEU A 56 -4.28 -38.84 17.24
C LEU A 56 -3.90 -38.15 18.55
N LEU A 57 -3.98 -36.83 18.61
CA LEU A 57 -3.75 -36.07 19.86
C LEU A 57 -4.83 -36.39 20.89
N SER A 58 -6.12 -36.38 20.51
CA SER A 58 -7.22 -36.67 21.44
C SER A 58 -7.21 -38.11 21.98
N LYS A 59 -6.63 -39.05 21.22
CA LYS A 59 -6.38 -40.43 21.67
C LYS A 59 -5.04 -40.61 22.39
N GLU A 60 -4.32 -39.52 22.68
CA GLU A 60 -3.01 -39.52 23.34
C GLU A 60 -1.95 -40.39 22.64
N ARG A 61 -2.10 -40.61 21.33
CA ARG A 61 -1.16 -41.41 20.51
C ARG A 61 0.07 -40.63 20.06
N ILE A 62 -0.02 -39.30 20.11
CA ILE A 62 1.06 -38.37 19.82
C ILE A 62 1.13 -37.33 20.94
N THR A 63 2.32 -36.80 21.18
CA THR A 63 2.55 -35.69 22.10
C THR A 63 2.05 -34.37 21.50
N ARG A 64 1.86 -33.35 22.35
CA ARG A 64 1.52 -31.98 21.89
C ARG A 64 2.61 -31.37 20.99
N LEU A 65 3.86 -31.75 21.19
CA LEU A 65 4.98 -31.28 20.37
C LEU A 65 4.91 -31.88 18.97
N GLU A 66 4.68 -33.19 18.87
CA GLU A 66 4.50 -33.89 17.59
C GLU A 66 3.25 -33.39 16.85
N HIS A 67 2.13 -33.18 17.57
CA HIS A 67 0.93 -32.56 17.01
C HIS A 67 1.25 -31.21 16.38
N ARG A 68 1.91 -30.31 17.11
CA ARG A 68 2.30 -28.99 16.59
C ARG A 68 3.22 -29.10 15.38
N ALA A 69 4.19 -30.02 15.41
CA ALA A 69 5.14 -30.23 14.31
C ALA A 69 4.44 -30.70 13.02
N LEU A 70 3.34 -31.46 13.14
CA LEU A 70 2.53 -31.92 12.01
C LEU A 70 1.48 -30.89 11.57
N SER A 71 0.79 -30.23 12.50
CA SER A 71 -0.28 -29.28 12.18
C SER A 71 0.22 -28.00 11.51
N ILE A 72 1.40 -27.48 11.88
CA ILE A 72 1.95 -26.26 11.24
C ILE A 72 2.11 -26.41 9.71
N PRO A 73 2.83 -27.43 9.18
CA PRO A 73 2.95 -27.60 7.74
C PRO A 73 1.61 -27.97 7.09
N THR A 74 0.74 -28.74 7.75
CA THR A 74 -0.61 -29.06 7.24
C THR A 74 -1.45 -27.80 7.06
N GLU A 75 -1.48 -26.90 8.03
CA GLU A 75 -2.22 -25.63 7.93
C GLU A 75 -1.63 -24.73 6.83
N ARG A 76 -0.30 -24.65 6.69
CA ARG A 76 0.33 -23.91 5.59
C ARG A 76 -0.10 -24.43 4.22
N LEU A 77 -0.15 -25.74 4.04
CA LEU A 77 -0.61 -26.36 2.80
C LEU A 77 -2.10 -26.07 2.56
N LYS A 78 -2.91 -26.08 3.62
CA LYS A 78 -4.34 -25.76 3.55
C LYS A 78 -4.56 -24.33 3.05
N VAL A 79 -3.84 -23.37 3.62
CA VAL A 79 -3.90 -21.96 3.21
C VAL A 79 -3.51 -21.81 1.73
N ALA A 80 -2.45 -22.48 1.28
CA ALA A 80 -2.06 -22.47 -0.13
C ALA A 80 -3.15 -23.04 -1.06
N GLY A 81 -3.81 -24.13 -0.65
CA GLY A 81 -4.95 -24.72 -1.38
C GLY A 81 -6.13 -23.76 -1.48
N ILE A 82 -6.50 -23.11 -0.38
CA ILE A 82 -7.58 -22.10 -0.34
C ILE A 82 -7.23 -20.91 -1.24
N SER A 83 -6.00 -20.40 -1.20
CA SER A 83 -5.57 -19.30 -2.08
C SER A 83 -5.66 -19.69 -3.56
N ALA A 84 -5.29 -20.92 -3.92
CA ALA A 84 -5.44 -21.43 -5.28
C ALA A 84 -6.91 -21.52 -5.72
N GLN A 85 -7.81 -21.98 -4.84
CA GLN A 85 -9.25 -21.98 -5.09
C GLN A 85 -9.78 -20.55 -5.30
N GLN A 86 -9.36 -19.60 -4.46
CA GLN A 86 -9.77 -18.20 -4.57
C GLN A 86 -9.31 -17.59 -5.89
N ILE A 87 -8.03 -17.75 -6.27
CA ILE A 87 -7.50 -17.30 -7.56
C ILE A 87 -8.39 -17.81 -8.70
N ASN A 88 -8.73 -19.10 -8.69
CA ASN A 88 -9.54 -19.67 -9.76
C ASN A 88 -10.99 -19.14 -9.76
N ARG A 89 -11.58 -18.90 -8.57
CA ARG A 89 -12.92 -18.29 -8.47
C ARG A 89 -12.95 -16.87 -9.05
N PHE A 90 -11.92 -16.06 -8.76
CA PHE A 90 -11.79 -14.71 -9.31
C PHE A 90 -11.50 -14.73 -10.82
N TYR A 91 -10.63 -15.64 -11.28
CA TYR A 91 -10.29 -15.81 -12.70
C TYR A 91 -11.50 -16.26 -13.53
N GLY A 92 -12.24 -17.26 -13.06
CA GLY A 92 -13.40 -17.82 -13.76
C GLY A 92 -14.65 -16.92 -13.73
N GLY A 93 -14.59 -15.72 -13.16
CA GLY A 93 -15.73 -14.79 -13.08
C GLY A 93 -16.91 -15.33 -12.26
N ARG A 94 -16.67 -16.34 -11.41
CA ARG A 94 -17.73 -17.02 -10.63
C ARG A 94 -18.17 -16.23 -9.39
N ILE A 95 -17.52 -15.10 -9.13
CA ILE A 95 -17.83 -14.23 -8.00
C ILE A 95 -18.78 -13.14 -8.47
N ARG A 96 -20.03 -13.21 -7.99
CA ARG A 96 -21.00 -12.15 -8.17
C ARG A 96 -20.66 -11.01 -7.21
N GLN A 97 -20.24 -9.87 -7.75
CA GLN A 97 -19.87 -8.70 -6.95
C GLN A 97 -21.09 -7.79 -6.74
N SER A 98 -21.36 -7.42 -5.50
CA SER A 98 -22.24 -6.29 -5.18
C SER A 98 -21.37 -5.08 -4.81
N HIS A 99 -21.19 -4.17 -5.77
CA HIS A 99 -20.44 -2.94 -5.49
C HIS A 99 -21.27 -2.05 -4.56
N GLU A 100 -20.80 -1.89 -3.34
CA GLU A 100 -21.45 -1.12 -2.29
C GLU A 100 -20.49 -0.04 -1.79
N LYS A 101 -21.03 1.00 -1.14
CA LYS A 101 -20.19 1.99 -0.47
C LYS A 101 -19.60 1.34 0.78
N VAL A 102 -18.30 1.13 0.78
CA VAL A 102 -17.57 0.53 1.89
C VAL A 102 -16.62 1.57 2.46
N ASP A 103 -16.69 1.80 3.78
CA ASP A 103 -15.64 2.51 4.50
C ASP A 103 -14.41 1.61 4.59
N MET A 104 -13.42 1.89 3.74
CA MET A 104 -12.21 1.10 3.65
C MET A 104 -11.33 1.22 4.90
N ALA A 105 -11.40 2.34 5.63
CA ALA A 105 -10.68 2.48 6.87
C ALA A 105 -11.25 1.54 7.93
N GLN A 106 -12.58 1.46 8.04
CA GLN A 106 -13.25 0.53 8.96
C GLN A 106 -13.00 -0.93 8.58
N LEU A 107 -13.04 -1.26 7.28
CA LEU A 107 -12.75 -2.61 6.80
C LEU A 107 -11.31 -3.03 7.14
N VAL A 108 -10.32 -2.17 6.85
CA VAL A 108 -8.91 -2.45 7.16
C VAL A 108 -8.72 -2.57 8.68
N GLU A 109 -9.31 -1.67 9.45
CA GLU A 109 -9.28 -1.73 10.91
C GLU A 109 -9.83 -3.06 11.44
N GLY A 110 -10.96 -3.54 10.91
CA GLY A 110 -11.56 -4.82 11.27
C GLY A 110 -10.61 -6.00 11.04
N VAL A 111 -10.02 -6.08 9.83
CA VAL A 111 -9.05 -7.13 9.49
C VAL A 111 -7.84 -7.11 10.43
N LEU A 112 -7.31 -5.92 10.74
CA LEU A 112 -6.18 -5.79 11.65
C LEU A 112 -6.51 -6.22 13.08
N GLN A 113 -7.75 -5.98 13.56
CA GLN A 113 -8.18 -6.45 14.88
C GLN A 113 -8.36 -7.96 14.94
N GLU A 114 -8.96 -8.57 13.91
CA GLU A 114 -9.14 -10.02 13.83
C GLU A 114 -7.79 -10.76 13.88
N ARG A 115 -6.76 -10.20 13.23
CA ARG A 115 -5.41 -10.76 13.16
C ARG A 115 -4.48 -10.33 14.28
N LYS A 116 -4.94 -9.52 15.24
CA LYS A 116 -4.10 -8.97 16.31
C LYS A 116 -3.35 -10.06 17.10
N ASN A 117 -4.05 -11.17 17.42
CA ASN A 117 -3.44 -12.27 18.16
C ASN A 117 -2.37 -13.00 17.32
N GLU A 118 -2.64 -13.20 16.02
CA GLU A 118 -1.69 -13.80 15.09
C GLU A 118 -0.42 -12.96 14.98
N PHE A 119 -0.57 -11.64 14.78
CA PHE A 119 0.56 -10.71 14.74
C PHE A 119 1.37 -10.73 16.03
N SER A 120 0.71 -10.74 17.18
CA SER A 120 1.39 -10.84 18.47
C SER A 120 2.19 -12.12 18.63
N VAL A 121 1.68 -13.26 18.14
CA VAL A 121 2.38 -14.56 18.21
C VAL A 121 3.59 -14.59 17.26
N LEU A 122 3.50 -13.92 16.13
CA LEU A 122 4.59 -13.78 15.16
C LEU A 122 5.62 -12.72 15.56
N GLY A 123 5.40 -12.00 16.66
CA GLY A 123 6.29 -10.92 17.12
C GLY A 123 6.23 -9.70 16.21
N ILE A 124 5.08 -9.45 15.59
CA ILE A 124 4.90 -8.36 14.64
C ILE A 124 4.50 -7.08 15.35
N GLU A 125 5.26 -6.02 15.09
CA GLU A 125 4.91 -4.66 15.48
C GLU A 125 4.00 -4.04 14.42
N LEU A 126 2.73 -3.83 14.78
CA LEU A 126 1.73 -3.21 13.91
C LEU A 126 1.57 -1.73 14.25
N ARG A 127 1.72 -0.87 13.24
CA ARG A 127 1.34 0.54 13.30
C ARG A 127 0.33 0.84 12.20
N ARG A 128 -0.58 1.77 12.46
CA ARG A 128 -1.61 2.13 11.48
C ARG A 128 -2.02 3.59 11.54
N LYS A 129 -2.27 4.17 10.38
CA LYS A 129 -2.84 5.52 10.21
C LYS A 129 -4.00 5.42 9.22
N LEU A 130 -5.22 5.33 9.74
CA LEU A 130 -6.42 5.11 8.93
C LEU A 130 -7.28 6.37 8.92
N LYS A 131 -7.41 7.03 7.77
CA LYS A 131 -8.39 8.09 7.55
C LYS A 131 -9.64 7.48 6.91
N PRO A 132 -10.86 7.84 7.35
CA PRO A 132 -12.10 7.34 6.75
C PRO A 132 -12.18 7.67 5.26
N VAL A 133 -12.37 6.65 4.42
CA VAL A 133 -12.53 6.80 2.97
C VAL A 133 -13.53 5.78 2.43
N GLU A 134 -14.53 6.26 1.68
CA GLU A 134 -15.53 5.42 1.05
C GLU A 134 -15.12 5.01 -0.37
N VAL A 135 -15.12 3.70 -0.63
CA VAL A 135 -14.82 3.10 -1.94
C VAL A 135 -16.00 2.23 -2.38
N LEU A 136 -16.29 2.25 -3.68
CA LEU A 136 -17.27 1.34 -4.29
C LEU A 136 -16.60 -0.01 -4.59
N VAL A 137 -16.78 -0.96 -3.68
CA VAL A 137 -16.22 -2.32 -3.79
C VAL A 137 -17.18 -3.31 -3.14
N ASP A 138 -17.13 -4.57 -3.56
CA ASP A 138 -17.79 -5.65 -2.84
C ASP A 138 -17.10 -5.88 -1.47
N PRO A 139 -17.82 -5.87 -0.35
CA PRO A 139 -17.22 -5.99 0.98
C PRO A 139 -16.38 -7.27 1.17
N THR A 140 -16.82 -8.39 0.59
CA THR A 140 -16.12 -9.68 0.68
C THR A 140 -14.83 -9.64 -0.13
N VAL A 141 -14.89 -9.02 -1.31
CA VAL A 141 -13.71 -8.80 -2.16
C VAL A 141 -12.71 -7.87 -1.46
N GLY A 142 -13.17 -6.76 -0.87
CA GLY A 142 -12.33 -5.84 -0.10
C GLY A 142 -11.65 -6.52 1.08
N TYR A 143 -12.41 -7.32 1.86
CA TYR A 143 -11.87 -8.10 2.97
C TYR A 143 -10.80 -9.10 2.53
N THR A 144 -11.08 -9.84 1.45
CA THR A 144 -10.14 -10.83 0.89
C THR A 144 -8.89 -10.14 0.35
N PHE A 145 -9.03 -8.97 -0.28
CA PHE A 145 -7.93 -8.17 -0.79
C PHE A 145 -6.97 -7.74 0.32
N VAL A 146 -7.50 -7.14 1.40
CA VAL A 146 -6.68 -6.67 2.52
C VAL A 146 -5.95 -7.84 3.20
N ASN A 147 -6.61 -8.98 3.39
CA ASN A 147 -5.96 -10.17 3.92
C ASN A 147 -4.83 -10.67 3.01
N ALA A 148 -5.07 -10.74 1.69
CA ALA A 148 -4.06 -11.18 0.74
C ALA A 148 -2.83 -10.26 0.73
N VAL A 149 -3.03 -8.94 0.85
CA VAL A 149 -1.96 -7.94 0.99
C VAL A 149 -1.13 -8.17 2.25
N LEU A 150 -1.79 -8.38 3.40
CA LEU A 150 -1.09 -8.67 4.64
C LEU A 150 -0.33 -10.00 4.55
N ASP A 151 -0.94 -11.06 4.02
CA ASP A 151 -0.31 -12.38 3.84
C ASP A 151 0.89 -12.34 2.90
N TRP A 152 0.84 -11.48 1.88
CA TRP A 152 1.98 -11.24 1.01
C TRP A 152 3.12 -10.53 1.74
N GLY A 153 2.81 -9.53 2.55
CA GLY A 153 3.82 -8.72 3.26
C GLY A 153 4.50 -9.44 4.43
N LEU A 154 3.77 -10.28 5.17
CA LEU A 154 4.24 -10.93 6.41
C LEU A 154 5.63 -11.59 6.34
N PRO A 155 5.99 -12.35 5.29
CA PRO A 155 7.31 -12.98 5.21
C PRO A 155 8.49 -12.01 5.12
N PHE A 156 8.25 -10.74 4.77
CA PHE A 156 9.30 -9.77 4.50
C PHE A 156 9.80 -9.03 5.74
N GLY A 157 9.11 -9.11 6.88
CA GLY A 157 9.59 -8.48 8.11
C GLY A 157 8.66 -8.54 9.31
N SER A 158 9.18 -8.17 10.46
CA SER A 158 8.46 -8.17 11.75
C SER A 158 7.76 -6.85 12.06
N ARG A 159 7.80 -5.86 11.17
CA ARG A 159 7.13 -4.59 11.38
C ARG A 159 6.26 -4.22 10.21
N ILE A 160 4.98 -3.98 10.49
CA ILE A 160 3.97 -3.67 9.50
C ILE A 160 3.37 -2.30 9.80
N ASP A 161 3.45 -1.44 8.80
CA ASP A 161 2.96 -0.07 8.80
C ASP A 161 1.81 -0.01 7.77
N VAL A 162 0.56 0.18 8.22
CA VAL A 162 -0.65 0.21 7.37
C VAL A 162 -1.27 1.60 7.33
N ARG A 163 -1.50 2.14 6.13
CA ARG A 163 -2.13 3.46 5.96
C ARG A 163 -3.31 3.40 4.99
N MET A 164 -4.36 4.11 5.36
CA MET A 164 -5.50 4.41 4.49
C MET A 164 -5.66 5.93 4.43
N ASP A 165 -5.59 6.50 3.23
CA ASP A 165 -5.86 7.91 3.01
C ASP A 165 -6.48 8.18 1.64
N LEU A 166 -6.82 9.45 1.41
CA LEU A 166 -7.13 9.96 0.07
C LEU A 166 -5.84 10.52 -0.50
N ASN A 167 -5.46 10.04 -1.68
CA ASN A 167 -4.39 10.67 -2.42
C ASN A 167 -4.80 12.09 -2.84
N ALA A 168 -3.84 13.03 -2.84
CA ALA A 168 -4.11 14.44 -3.14
C ALA A 168 -4.62 14.63 -4.57
N TRP A 169 -4.01 13.92 -5.54
CA TRP A 169 -4.43 13.92 -6.93
C TRP A 169 -3.89 12.69 -7.70
N PRO A 170 -4.70 11.98 -8.50
CA PRO A 170 -6.17 12.03 -8.48
C PRO A 170 -6.71 11.63 -7.09
N LYS A 171 -7.89 12.15 -6.73
CA LYS A 171 -8.56 11.92 -5.43
C LYS A 171 -9.10 10.49 -5.30
N HIS A 172 -8.19 9.54 -5.28
CA HIS A 172 -8.47 8.12 -5.11
C HIS A 172 -8.09 7.70 -3.70
N ALA A 173 -8.86 6.80 -3.11
CA ALA A 173 -8.47 6.14 -1.88
C ALA A 173 -7.17 5.37 -2.12
N ARG A 174 -6.30 5.36 -1.13
CA ARG A 174 -5.00 4.72 -1.19
C ARG A 174 -4.79 3.87 0.06
N LEU A 175 -4.58 2.58 -0.14
CA LEU A 175 -4.06 1.66 0.87
C LEU A 175 -2.57 1.51 0.66
N GLN A 176 -1.77 1.81 1.69
CA GLN A 176 -0.34 1.53 1.70
C GLN A 176 -0.03 0.53 2.81
N VAL A 177 0.79 -0.46 2.50
CA VAL A 177 1.32 -1.42 3.46
C VAL A 177 2.83 -1.46 3.27
N ARG A 178 3.56 -1.01 4.29
CA ARG A 178 5.01 -1.15 4.37
C ARG A 178 5.34 -2.26 5.35
N VAL A 179 6.20 -3.16 4.93
CA VAL A 179 6.77 -4.19 5.81
C VAL A 179 8.27 -4.03 5.85
N SER A 180 8.83 -3.96 7.05
CA SER A 180 10.27 -3.78 7.26
C SER A 180 10.80 -4.79 8.28
N ASN A 181 12.10 -5.08 8.18
CA ASN A 181 12.75 -6.12 8.96
C ASN A 181 14.00 -5.63 9.71
N ASP A 182 14.10 -4.36 10.07
CA ASP A 182 15.18 -3.75 10.88
C ASP A 182 16.63 -4.23 10.57
N GLY A 183 16.91 -4.56 9.30
CA GLY A 183 18.21 -5.05 8.83
C GLY A 183 18.45 -6.57 8.97
N LEU A 184 17.48 -7.34 9.44
CA LEU A 184 17.49 -8.80 9.38
C LEU A 184 17.17 -9.27 7.95
N PRO A 185 17.78 -10.37 7.48
CA PRO A 185 17.43 -10.94 6.19
C PRO A 185 15.96 -11.39 6.21
N PRO A 186 15.20 -11.19 5.10
CA PRO A 186 13.82 -11.64 5.01
C PRO A 186 13.72 -13.16 5.21
N SER A 187 12.53 -13.64 5.57
CA SER A 187 12.29 -15.08 5.75
C SER A 187 12.67 -15.87 4.49
N SER A 188 13.10 -17.12 4.64
CA SER A 188 13.32 -18.02 3.50
C SER A 188 12.04 -18.30 2.69
N THR A 189 10.87 -17.96 3.25
CA THR A 189 9.57 -18.03 2.59
C THR A 189 9.17 -16.74 1.89
N ALA A 190 9.97 -15.67 1.99
CA ALA A 190 9.71 -14.40 1.34
C ALA A 190 9.94 -14.54 -0.16
N MET A 191 8.86 -14.38 -0.93
CA MET A 191 8.88 -14.45 -2.38
C MET A 191 8.01 -13.32 -2.91
N MET A 192 8.59 -12.50 -3.80
CA MET A 192 7.84 -11.44 -4.48
C MET A 192 6.64 -12.04 -5.23
N ASP A 193 6.89 -13.04 -6.07
CA ASP A 193 5.85 -13.75 -6.82
C ASP A 193 5.29 -14.95 -6.06
N SER A 194 4.72 -14.71 -4.87
CA SER A 194 4.01 -15.71 -4.08
C SER A 194 2.56 -15.91 -4.55
N LEU A 195 1.90 -16.96 -4.04
CA LEU A 195 0.46 -17.16 -4.27
C LEU A 195 -0.38 -15.98 -3.77
N SER A 196 -0.01 -15.39 -2.63
CA SER A 196 -0.67 -14.19 -2.10
C SER A 196 -0.55 -13.02 -3.09
N TRP A 197 0.61 -12.84 -3.74
CA TRP A 197 0.76 -11.83 -4.79
C TRP A 197 -0.12 -12.09 -6.01
N VAL A 198 -0.17 -13.34 -6.48
CA VAL A 198 -1.06 -13.71 -7.60
C VAL A 198 -2.53 -13.45 -7.23
N LEU A 199 -2.93 -13.76 -6.01
CA LEU A 199 -4.28 -13.49 -5.51
C LEU A 199 -4.58 -11.98 -5.47
N ILE A 200 -3.66 -11.15 -4.96
CA ILE A 200 -3.79 -9.67 -4.98
C ILE A 200 -4.03 -9.17 -6.40
N ARG A 201 -3.19 -9.58 -7.37
CA ARG A 201 -3.33 -9.20 -8.78
C ARG A 201 -4.67 -9.63 -9.36
N GLN A 202 -5.07 -10.87 -9.09
CA GLN A 202 -6.32 -11.40 -9.61
C GLN A 202 -7.54 -10.68 -9.02
N ILE A 203 -7.53 -10.37 -7.73
CA ILE A 203 -8.60 -9.59 -7.08
C ILE A 203 -8.67 -8.18 -7.70
N ALA A 204 -7.53 -7.49 -7.83
CA ALA A 204 -7.48 -6.15 -8.40
C ALA A 204 -8.04 -6.10 -9.84
N GLN A 205 -7.66 -7.09 -10.67
CA GLN A 205 -8.17 -7.23 -12.03
C GLN A 205 -9.68 -7.54 -12.05
N THR A 206 -10.15 -8.46 -11.21
CA THR A 206 -11.55 -8.89 -11.21
C THR A 206 -12.50 -7.86 -10.60
N ALA A 207 -12.10 -7.13 -9.55
CA ALA A 207 -12.89 -6.05 -8.95
C ALA A 207 -13.00 -4.84 -9.91
N GLY A 208 -11.90 -4.54 -10.60
CA GLY A 208 -11.78 -3.39 -11.47
C GLY A 208 -11.70 -2.08 -10.68
N GLY A 209 -10.81 -1.17 -11.11
CA GLY A 209 -10.60 0.10 -10.43
C GLY A 209 -9.76 0.01 -9.16
N ILE A 210 -8.93 -1.02 -9.04
CA ILE A 210 -7.83 -1.11 -8.06
C ILE A 210 -6.53 -1.18 -8.86
N GLU A 211 -5.74 -0.13 -8.81
CA GLU A 211 -4.39 -0.10 -9.36
C GLU A 211 -3.42 -0.48 -8.24
N ILE A 212 -2.49 -1.39 -8.52
CA ILE A 212 -1.58 -1.93 -7.51
C ILE A 212 -0.14 -1.72 -7.95
N ASP A 213 0.71 -1.40 -6.99
CA ASP A 213 2.14 -1.29 -7.15
C ASP A 213 2.86 -1.92 -5.96
N ARG A 214 4.10 -2.36 -6.21
CA ARG A 214 4.97 -2.90 -5.17
C ARG A 214 6.42 -2.52 -5.45
N GLU A 215 7.14 -2.25 -4.37
CA GLU A 215 8.55 -1.92 -4.43
C GLU A 215 9.32 -2.75 -3.40
N THR A 216 10.54 -3.15 -3.75
CA THR A 216 11.51 -3.73 -2.81
C THR A 216 12.47 -2.64 -2.38
N THR A 217 12.64 -2.51 -1.07
CA THR A 217 13.58 -1.57 -0.44
C THR A 217 14.67 -2.35 0.29
N ASP A 218 15.75 -1.68 0.70
CA ASP A 218 16.82 -2.30 1.49
C ASP A 218 16.32 -2.91 2.81
N ASP A 219 15.25 -2.33 3.38
CA ASP A 219 14.72 -2.69 4.69
C ASP A 219 13.49 -3.62 4.62
N GLY A 220 12.95 -3.91 3.44
CA GLY A 220 11.76 -4.72 3.25
C GLY A 220 10.96 -4.41 1.97
N VAL A 221 9.64 -4.32 2.07
CA VAL A 221 8.75 -4.11 0.92
C VAL A 221 7.71 -3.03 1.16
N ASN A 222 7.36 -2.32 0.08
CA ASN A 222 6.23 -1.40 0.04
C ASN A 222 5.17 -1.97 -0.91
N PHE A 223 3.91 -1.85 -0.52
CA PHE A 223 2.76 -2.11 -1.37
C PHE A 223 1.83 -0.91 -1.34
N THR A 224 1.37 -0.50 -2.52
CA THR A 224 0.41 0.58 -2.69
C THR A 224 -0.74 0.10 -3.55
N ALA A 225 -1.98 0.31 -3.09
CA ALA A 225 -3.19 0.10 -3.87
C ALA A 225 -4.01 1.37 -3.95
N MET A 226 -4.31 1.82 -5.17
CA MET A 226 -5.11 2.99 -5.49
C MET A 226 -6.50 2.55 -5.95
N PHE A 227 -7.55 3.00 -5.27
CA PHE A 227 -8.94 2.69 -5.61
C PHE A 227 -9.54 3.83 -6.44
N THR A 228 -9.71 3.62 -7.74
CA THR A 228 -10.20 4.65 -8.67
C THR A 228 -11.69 4.92 -8.52
N ARG A 229 -12.46 3.98 -7.96
CA ARG A 229 -13.90 4.11 -7.70
C ARG A 229 -14.18 4.64 -6.28
N THR A 230 -13.60 5.78 -5.95
CA THR A 230 -13.81 6.44 -4.65
C THR A 230 -15.06 7.31 -4.68
N VAL A 231 -15.94 7.23 -3.68
CA VAL A 231 -17.26 7.92 -3.70
C VAL A 231 -17.11 9.44 -3.83
N GLN A 232 -16.09 10.03 -3.20
CA GLN A 232 -15.79 11.47 -3.36
C GLN A 232 -15.36 11.86 -4.79
N ALA A 233 -14.85 10.91 -5.58
CA ALA A 233 -14.52 11.13 -6.99
C ALA A 233 -15.74 10.94 -7.91
N VAL A 234 -16.74 10.18 -7.49
CA VAL A 234 -17.94 9.87 -8.29
C VAL A 234 -18.99 11.00 -8.24
N ASP A 235 -19.03 11.79 -7.16
CA ASP A 235 -19.86 13.02 -7.10
C ASP A 235 -19.19 14.25 -7.76
N GLY A 236 -17.96 14.09 -8.29
CA GLY A 236 -17.07 15.17 -8.72
C GLY A 236 -17.16 15.62 -10.18
N ILE A 237 -18.25 15.36 -10.92
CA ILE A 237 -18.47 15.97 -12.25
C ILE A 237 -19.03 17.42 -12.11
N SER A 238 -19.37 17.87 -10.91
CA SER A 238 -19.92 19.20 -10.68
C SER A 238 -19.03 20.05 -9.77
N ALA A 239 -18.51 21.13 -10.37
CA ALA A 239 -17.97 22.34 -9.74
C ALA A 239 -16.65 22.22 -8.96
N VAL A 240 -15.54 22.44 -9.67
CA VAL A 240 -14.36 23.10 -9.09
C VAL A 240 -14.49 24.60 -9.38
N GLU A 241 -15.02 25.35 -8.42
CA GLU A 241 -14.73 26.79 -8.32
C GLU A 241 -13.37 26.91 -7.62
N LEU A 242 -12.35 27.29 -8.39
CA LEU A 242 -11.10 27.81 -7.86
C LEU A 242 -11.36 29.28 -7.48
N SER A 243 -11.48 29.59 -6.20
CA SER A 243 -11.44 30.96 -5.70
C SER A 243 -10.15 31.21 -4.90
N ASP A 244 -9.56 32.37 -5.19
CA ASP A 244 -8.37 32.96 -4.56
C ASP A 244 -8.51 33.09 -3.05
N ASP A 245 -7.66 32.41 -2.28
CA ASP A 245 -7.63 32.54 -0.81
C ASP A 245 -6.19 32.40 -0.24
N HIS A 246 -5.25 33.17 -0.79
CA HIS A 246 -3.84 33.12 -0.38
C HIS A 246 -3.56 33.68 1.04
N SER A 247 -4.47 34.46 1.63
CA SER A 247 -4.21 35.18 2.89
C SER A 247 -4.67 34.45 4.17
N SER A 248 -5.63 33.53 4.06
CA SER A 248 -6.13 32.70 5.17
C SER A 248 -5.25 31.46 5.41
N MET A 249 -4.43 31.06 4.42
CA MET A 249 -3.59 29.85 4.44
C MET A 249 -2.38 29.93 5.38
N PHE A 250 -1.79 31.12 5.58
CA PHE A 250 -0.56 31.30 6.38
C PHE A 250 -0.80 31.39 7.90
N LYS A 251 -2.04 31.56 8.35
CA LYS A 251 -2.38 31.53 9.80
C LYS A 251 -2.33 30.11 10.40
N SER A 252 -2.20 29.07 9.58
CA SER A 252 -2.20 27.65 9.99
C SER A 252 -0.81 27.10 10.38
N LEU A 253 0.27 27.84 10.12
CA LEU A 253 1.65 27.36 10.33
C LEU A 253 2.21 27.62 11.74
N SER A 254 1.47 28.32 12.60
CA SER A 254 1.89 28.58 13.97
C SER A 254 2.06 27.26 14.74
N GLY A 255 3.27 26.98 15.21
CA GLY A 255 3.60 25.75 15.95
C GLY A 255 4.30 24.67 15.12
N VAL A 256 4.44 24.86 13.82
CA VAL A 256 5.28 24.01 12.97
C VAL A 256 6.75 24.24 13.33
N TYR A 257 7.48 23.14 13.55
CA TYR A 257 8.91 23.11 13.79
C TYR A 257 9.65 22.48 12.61
N VAL A 258 10.58 23.22 12.01
CA VAL A 258 11.38 22.79 10.87
C VAL A 258 12.85 22.69 11.26
N LEU A 259 13.50 21.58 10.90
CA LEU A 259 14.93 21.41 11.10
C LEU A 259 15.66 21.53 9.75
N THR A 260 16.64 22.43 9.67
CA THR A 260 17.45 22.63 8.46
C THR A 260 18.82 21.98 8.61
N VAL A 261 19.21 21.12 7.67
CA VAL A 261 20.51 20.45 7.62
C VAL A 261 21.31 21.01 6.43
N SER A 262 22.34 21.80 6.71
CA SER A 262 23.22 22.36 5.68
C SER A 262 24.58 22.70 6.27
N SER A 263 25.66 22.39 5.57
CA SER A 263 27.00 22.83 5.97
C SER A 263 27.21 24.33 5.71
N ALA A 264 26.48 24.92 4.75
CA ALA A 264 26.58 26.32 4.37
C ALA A 264 25.82 27.25 5.35
N LEU A 265 26.55 28.15 6.02
CA LEU A 265 25.96 29.13 6.93
C LEU A 265 24.93 30.02 6.24
N GLN A 266 25.17 30.40 4.99
CA GLN A 266 24.28 31.25 4.21
C GLN A 266 22.91 30.61 4.00
N ILE A 267 22.87 29.33 3.60
CA ILE A 267 21.60 28.59 3.39
C ILE A 267 20.83 28.48 4.70
N ARG A 268 21.49 28.18 5.82
CA ARG A 268 20.83 28.13 7.13
C ARG A 268 20.25 29.48 7.54
N ALA A 269 20.96 30.58 7.26
CA ALA A 269 20.47 31.93 7.55
C ALA A 269 19.25 32.29 6.69
N ASP A 270 19.32 32.03 5.37
CA ASP A 270 18.25 32.35 4.42
C ASP A 270 16.98 31.53 4.69
N VAL A 271 17.11 30.23 4.97
CA VAL A 271 15.99 29.36 5.34
C VAL A 271 15.34 29.83 6.63
N ARG A 272 16.14 30.10 7.67
CA ARG A 272 15.62 30.58 8.96
C ARG A 272 14.89 31.91 8.82
N ASP A 273 15.44 32.85 8.04
CA ASP A 273 14.81 34.15 7.81
C ASP A 273 13.49 34.00 7.04
N ALA A 274 13.44 33.18 5.99
CA ALA A 274 12.23 32.90 5.22
C ALA A 274 11.13 32.23 6.06
N LEU A 275 11.49 31.26 6.91
CA LEU A 275 10.53 30.57 7.79
C LEU A 275 10.04 31.45 8.95
N ARG A 276 10.89 32.36 9.45
CA ARG A 276 10.50 33.32 10.49
C ARG A 276 9.42 34.28 10.01
N GLU A 277 9.46 34.71 8.75
CA GLU A 277 8.44 35.62 8.17
C GLU A 277 7.03 35.01 8.18
N ILE A 278 6.92 33.68 8.10
CA ILE A 278 5.65 32.94 8.11
C ILE A 278 5.31 32.31 9.48
N GLY A 279 6.06 32.66 10.53
CA GLY A 279 5.79 32.21 11.90
C GLY A 279 6.14 30.75 12.21
N VAL A 280 6.98 30.12 11.37
CA VAL A 280 7.46 28.75 11.57
C VAL A 280 8.71 28.78 12.47
N MET A 281 8.75 27.90 13.47
CA MET A 281 9.94 27.73 14.31
C MET A 281 10.98 26.94 13.53
N SER A 282 12.20 27.47 13.40
CA SER A 282 13.27 26.81 12.65
C SER A 282 14.57 26.76 13.43
N ASP A 283 15.13 25.55 13.55
CA ASP A 283 16.50 25.32 14.01
C ASP A 283 17.35 24.78 12.86
N SER A 284 18.67 24.90 12.98
CA SER A 284 19.59 24.54 11.91
C SER A 284 20.84 23.84 12.43
N VAL A 285 21.25 22.77 11.76
CA VAL A 285 22.41 21.93 12.08
C VAL A 285 23.35 21.82 10.87
N VAL A 286 24.61 21.46 11.11
CA VAL A 286 25.63 21.41 10.04
C VAL A 286 25.78 20.06 9.36
N ASP A 287 25.34 18.98 10.00
CA ASP A 287 25.48 17.60 9.54
C ASP A 287 24.35 16.69 10.07
N PHE A 288 24.30 15.45 9.57
CA PHE A 288 23.29 14.47 9.98
C PHE A 288 23.52 13.87 11.37
N GLU A 289 24.72 13.96 11.95
CA GLU A 289 24.97 13.53 13.33
C GLU A 289 24.25 14.47 14.32
N GLN A 290 24.41 15.78 14.12
CA GLN A 290 23.66 16.78 14.87
C GLN A 290 22.17 16.71 14.59
N ALA A 291 21.76 16.41 13.35
CA ALA A 291 20.36 16.22 13.01
C ALA A 291 19.73 15.08 13.84
N ARG A 292 20.43 13.94 14.01
CA ARG A 292 19.97 12.85 14.89
C ARG A 292 19.78 13.29 16.32
N GLN A 293 20.73 14.06 16.86
CA GLN A 293 20.63 14.57 18.22
C GLN A 293 19.43 15.54 18.38
N ALA A 294 19.21 16.40 17.38
CA ALA A 294 18.09 17.33 17.35
C ALA A 294 16.74 16.61 17.30
N VAL A 295 16.61 15.62 16.40
CA VAL A 295 15.40 14.78 16.26
C VAL A 295 15.07 14.06 17.58
N ARG A 296 16.07 13.49 18.26
CA ARG A 296 15.89 12.86 19.57
C ARG A 296 15.43 13.82 20.67
N SER A 297 15.88 15.07 20.61
CA SER A 297 15.47 16.09 21.58
C SER A 297 14.06 16.61 21.29
N ARG A 298 13.72 16.80 20.01
CA ARG A 298 12.42 17.28 19.55
C ARG A 298 12.20 16.86 18.11
N MET A 299 11.16 16.08 17.86
CA MET A 299 10.78 15.68 16.50
C MET A 299 10.36 16.91 15.67
N PRO A 300 11.02 17.18 14.53
CA PRO A 300 10.56 18.19 13.57
C PRO A 300 9.28 17.74 12.86
N ASN A 301 8.52 18.70 12.35
CA ASN A 301 7.40 18.45 11.45
C ASN A 301 7.85 18.27 10.00
N LEU A 302 8.99 18.87 9.63
CA LEU A 302 9.58 18.82 8.29
C LEU A 302 11.09 19.08 8.38
N ILE A 303 11.86 18.47 7.47
CA ILE A 303 13.31 18.64 7.39
C ILE A 303 13.68 19.27 6.04
N VAL A 304 14.45 20.36 6.09
CA VAL A 304 15.03 21.00 4.91
C VAL A 304 16.47 20.51 4.76
N VAL A 305 16.83 19.98 3.60
CA VAL A 305 18.16 19.40 3.33
C VAL A 305 18.84 20.14 2.19
N ASP A 306 20.07 20.56 2.42
CA ASP A 306 20.96 21.07 1.38
C ASP A 306 21.35 19.94 0.41
N ALA A 307 21.15 20.14 -0.89
CA ALA A 307 21.51 19.18 -1.92
C ALA A 307 23.00 18.78 -1.86
N GLY A 308 23.88 19.66 -1.37
CA GLY A 308 25.31 19.34 -1.19
C GLY A 308 25.58 18.25 -0.15
N LEU A 309 24.60 17.93 0.69
CA LEU A 309 24.67 16.85 1.70
C LEU A 309 23.93 15.58 1.27
N LYS A 310 23.33 15.54 0.06
CA LYS A 310 22.70 14.33 -0.45
C LYS A 310 23.76 13.27 -0.79
N GLY A 311 23.63 12.12 -0.14
CA GLY A 311 24.50 10.95 -0.30
C GLY A 311 24.13 9.88 0.71
N ASP A 312 25.01 8.91 0.93
CA ASP A 312 24.73 7.75 1.79
C ASP A 312 24.33 8.15 3.23
N ALA A 313 24.92 9.23 3.75
CA ALA A 313 24.59 9.75 5.08
C ALA A 313 23.14 10.26 5.16
N PHE A 314 22.63 10.90 4.11
CA PHE A 314 21.24 11.34 4.02
C PHE A 314 20.29 10.15 3.94
N GLU A 315 20.56 9.18 3.07
CA GLU A 315 19.69 7.99 2.93
C GLU A 315 19.66 7.15 4.21
N LEU A 316 20.80 7.03 4.91
CA LEU A 316 20.85 6.37 6.22
C LEU A 316 20.00 7.11 7.26
N PHE A 317 20.16 8.44 7.36
CA PHE A 317 19.37 9.27 8.28
C PHE A 317 17.88 9.22 7.97
N ARG A 318 17.51 9.30 6.68
CA ARG A 318 16.12 9.21 6.21
C ARG A 318 15.52 7.85 6.57
N ARG A 319 16.25 6.76 6.35
CA ARG A 319 15.84 5.41 6.71
C ARG A 319 15.63 5.26 8.21
N GLU A 320 16.55 5.75 9.04
CA GLU A 320 16.39 5.77 10.50
C GLU A 320 15.13 6.53 10.92
N LEU A 321 14.87 7.70 10.33
CA LEU A 321 13.69 8.51 10.63
C LEU A 321 12.39 7.82 10.20
N LEU A 322 12.38 7.17 9.03
CA LEU A 322 11.23 6.43 8.51
C LEU A 322 10.97 5.12 9.27
N ARG A 323 11.98 4.60 9.98
CA ARG A 323 11.77 3.57 11.00
C ARG A 323 11.08 4.15 12.24
N GLU A 324 11.11 5.44 12.52
CA GLU A 324 10.36 6.01 13.65
C GLU A 324 8.97 6.52 13.22
N VAL A 325 8.82 7.03 12.00
CA VAL A 325 7.59 7.66 11.49
C VAL A 325 7.21 7.09 10.11
N PHE A 326 5.92 6.82 9.88
CA PHE A 326 5.41 6.20 8.64
C PHE A 326 5.83 6.94 7.36
N GLU A 327 5.74 8.27 7.37
CA GLU A 327 6.16 9.15 6.29
C GLU A 327 6.63 10.44 6.93
N PHE A 328 7.66 11.04 6.34
CA PHE A 328 8.25 12.27 6.87
C PHE A 328 8.51 13.23 5.71
N PRO A 329 8.01 14.48 5.77
CA PRO A 329 8.17 15.41 4.68
C PRO A 329 9.58 16.00 4.67
N PHE A 330 10.18 16.05 3.48
CA PHE A 330 11.47 16.68 3.25
C PHE A 330 11.36 17.74 2.16
N VAL A 331 12.20 18.77 2.24
CA VAL A 331 12.38 19.79 1.20
C VAL A 331 13.87 19.91 0.87
N GLU A 332 14.21 19.92 -0.41
CA GLU A 332 15.57 20.08 -0.90
C GLU A 332 15.86 21.54 -1.20
N ILE A 333 17.03 22.02 -0.78
CA ILE A 333 17.62 23.24 -1.32
C ILE A 333 18.58 22.86 -2.45
N SER A 334 18.16 23.12 -3.69
CA SER A 334 18.95 22.88 -4.89
C SER A 334 20.01 23.96 -5.07
N PRO A 335 21.20 23.62 -5.61
CA PRO A 335 22.22 24.61 -5.95
C PRO A 335 21.80 25.51 -7.13
N ASP A 336 20.81 25.08 -7.92
CA ASP A 336 20.33 25.83 -9.09
C ASP A 336 19.44 27.00 -8.64
N ASP A 337 19.84 28.24 -8.95
CA ASP A 337 19.19 29.44 -8.42
C ASP A 337 17.72 29.61 -8.84
N SER A 338 17.32 29.04 -9.98
CA SER A 338 15.97 29.21 -10.55
C SER A 338 15.07 27.98 -10.46
N SER A 339 15.53 26.86 -9.87
CA SER A 339 14.74 25.63 -9.85
C SER A 339 13.67 25.70 -8.75
N PHE A 340 12.40 25.83 -9.12
CA PHE A 340 11.30 25.50 -8.22
C PHE A 340 10.56 24.32 -8.84
N ASP A 341 10.74 23.14 -8.25
CA ASP A 341 10.08 21.91 -8.68
C ASP A 341 9.22 21.41 -7.52
N MET A 342 7.91 21.58 -7.68
CA MET A 342 6.95 20.96 -6.78
C MET A 342 7.02 19.47 -7.06
N SER A 343 7.41 18.69 -6.05
CA SER A 343 7.52 17.24 -6.10
C SER A 343 6.37 16.59 -6.88
N GLY A 344 6.68 16.12 -8.10
CA GLY A 344 5.79 15.28 -8.90
C GLY A 344 5.43 13.99 -8.17
N PHE A 345 4.23 13.46 -8.42
CA PHE A 345 3.71 12.28 -7.73
C PHE A 345 4.59 11.03 -7.96
N GLY A 346 5.38 10.68 -6.96
CA GLY A 346 6.18 9.46 -6.86
C GLY A 346 6.75 9.34 -5.44
N GLU A 347 6.89 8.12 -4.91
CA GLU A 347 7.25 7.80 -3.51
C GLU A 347 8.63 8.32 -3.05
N LEU A 348 9.41 8.93 -3.97
CA LEU A 348 10.75 9.48 -3.76
C LEU A 348 10.89 10.97 -4.11
N SER A 349 9.81 11.63 -4.52
CA SER A 349 9.88 13.01 -5.01
C SER A 349 9.82 14.01 -3.86
N MET A 350 10.98 14.53 -3.47
CA MET A 350 11.12 15.64 -2.52
C MET A 350 10.94 16.97 -3.24
N ALA A 351 10.18 17.91 -2.65
CA ALA A 351 10.03 19.25 -3.21
C ALA A 351 11.40 19.95 -3.27
N LYS A 352 11.72 20.61 -4.40
CA LYS A 352 13.01 21.28 -4.60
C LYS A 352 12.84 22.79 -4.70
N VAL A 353 13.63 23.51 -3.91
CA VAL A 353 13.69 24.97 -3.90
C VAL A 353 15.11 25.41 -4.23
N GLY A 354 15.25 26.21 -5.28
CA GLY A 354 16.51 26.77 -5.71
C GLY A 354 17.06 27.75 -4.69
N ARG A 355 18.38 27.76 -4.50
CA ARG A 355 19.04 28.61 -3.51
C ARG A 355 18.71 30.10 -3.69
N GLY A 356 18.65 30.58 -4.93
CA GLY A 356 18.27 31.96 -5.27
C GLY A 356 16.83 32.33 -4.90
N ASN A 357 15.94 31.34 -4.75
CA ASN A 357 14.50 31.53 -4.55
C ASN A 357 13.99 31.14 -3.15
N ILE A 358 14.89 30.90 -2.18
CA ILE A 358 14.52 30.45 -0.83
C ILE A 358 13.46 31.37 -0.19
N ARG A 359 13.66 32.70 -0.26
CA ARG A 359 12.76 33.66 0.38
C ARG A 359 11.34 33.65 -0.20
N GLU A 360 11.22 33.45 -1.50
CA GLU A 360 9.93 33.54 -2.20
C GLU A 360 9.19 32.18 -2.24
N ALA A 361 9.93 31.07 -2.34
CA ALA A 361 9.35 29.77 -2.66
C ALA A 361 9.32 28.77 -1.49
N LEU A 362 10.17 28.94 -0.47
CA LEU A 362 10.30 27.95 0.61
C LEU A 362 9.00 27.82 1.41
N GLY A 363 8.33 28.93 1.73
CA GLY A 363 7.07 28.90 2.48
C GLY A 363 6.00 28.06 1.78
N THR A 364 5.87 28.23 0.46
CA THR A 364 4.95 27.45 -0.38
C THR A 364 5.33 25.97 -0.42
N ALA A 365 6.62 25.64 -0.56
CA ALA A 365 7.09 24.26 -0.56
C ALA A 365 6.80 23.55 0.77
N VAL A 366 7.08 24.21 1.90
CA VAL A 366 6.78 23.69 3.25
C VAL A 366 5.29 23.45 3.43
N MET A 367 4.46 24.42 3.02
CA MET A 367 3.01 24.27 3.07
C MET A 367 2.51 23.07 2.27
N PHE A 368 3.00 22.92 1.04
CA PHE A 368 2.61 21.84 0.15
C PHE A 368 3.00 20.47 0.70
N GLU A 369 4.23 20.31 1.20
CA GLU A 369 4.70 19.05 1.79
C GLU A 369 3.96 18.72 3.10
N LEU A 370 3.65 19.71 3.92
CA LEU A 370 2.82 19.50 5.12
C LEU A 370 1.36 19.15 4.76
N ALA A 371 0.82 19.75 3.70
CA ALA A 371 -0.53 19.46 3.23
C ALA A 371 -0.66 18.03 2.68
N LYS A 372 0.39 17.45 2.09
CA LYS A 372 0.42 16.03 1.71
C LYS A 372 0.32 15.07 2.91
N MET A 373 0.75 15.53 4.10
CA MET A 373 0.76 14.71 5.31
C MET A 373 -0.54 14.79 6.11
N MET A 374 -1.25 15.92 6.00
CA MET A 374 -2.58 16.17 6.57
C MET A 374 -3.67 15.44 5.81
#